data_AF-A0A3D1WYP8-F1
#
_entry.id   AF-A0A3D1WYP8-F1
#
_cell.length_a   1.000
_cell.length_b   1.000
_cell.length_c   1.000
_cell.angle_alpha   90.00
_cell.angle_beta   90.00
_cell.angle_gamma   90.00
#
_symmetry.space_group_name_H-M   'P 1'
#
loop_
_entity.id
_entity.type
_entity.pdbx_description
1 polymer ?
#
loop_
_entity_poly.entity_id
_entity_poly.type
_entity_poly.pdbx_seq_one_letter_code
_entity_poly.pdbx_strand_id
1 'polypeptide(L)'
;MATKTQAKVTFDYNGVKVTYDSSEVHSWKTQRALASGEHDPYRLCEAIDRVLCGCADDVADKIGGTIDAMGDLMAAISEREGSAKN
;
A
#
# COMPACT_ATOMS: atom_id res chain seq x y z
N MET A 1 10.50 -14.85 -18.90
CA MET A 1 10.27 -13.96 -17.75
C MET A 1 8.77 -13.97 -17.49
N ALA A 2 8.32 -14.56 -16.38
CA ALA A 2 6.89 -14.61 -16.08
C ALA A 2 6.43 -13.19 -15.73
N THR A 3 5.59 -12.61 -16.58
CA THR A 3 4.86 -11.38 -16.27
C THR A 3 3.93 -11.70 -15.10
N LYS A 4 4.31 -11.29 -13.88
CA LYS A 4 3.36 -11.23 -12.76
C LYS A 4 2.22 -10.31 -13.23
N THR A 5 1.05 -10.86 -13.45
CA THR A 5 -0.16 -10.08 -13.67
C THR A 5 -0.38 -9.28 -12.38
N GLN A 6 -0.07 -7.98 -12.40
CA GLN A 6 -0.34 -7.10 -11.27
C GLN A 6 -1.85 -7.10 -11.02
N ALA A 7 -2.26 -7.58 -9.85
CA ALA A 7 -3.66 -7.59 -9.43
C ALA A 7 -3.98 -6.20 -8.87
N LYS A 8 -4.13 -5.22 -9.76
CA LYS A 8 -4.46 -3.85 -9.37
C LYS A 8 -5.91 -3.79 -8.90
N VAL A 9 -6.12 -3.23 -7.73
CA VAL A 9 -7.43 -3.05 -7.13
C VAL A 9 -7.61 -1.56 -6.83
N THR A 10 -8.77 -1.02 -7.18
CA THR A 10 -9.14 0.36 -6.86
C THR A 10 -10.27 0.39 -5.84
N PHE A 11 -10.23 1.36 -4.92
CA PHE A 11 -11.32 1.62 -3.99
C PHE A 11 -11.41 3.10 -3.63
N ASP A 12 -12.54 3.46 -3.01
CA ASP A 12 -12.76 4.78 -2.46
C ASP A 12 -12.33 4.79 -0.98
N TYR A 13 -11.37 5.66 -0.66
CA TYR A 13 -10.90 5.93 0.69
C TYR A 13 -11.19 7.39 1.02
N ASN A 14 -12.19 7.65 1.85
CA ASN A 14 -12.60 9.00 2.25
C ASN A 14 -12.86 9.95 1.05
N GLY A 15 -13.47 9.46 -0.04
CA GLY A 15 -13.73 10.23 -1.26
C GLY A 15 -12.54 10.33 -2.22
N VAL A 16 -11.41 9.69 -1.91
CA VAL A 16 -10.24 9.58 -2.78
C VAL A 16 -10.20 8.20 -3.41
N LYS A 17 -10.16 8.14 -4.75
CA LYS A 17 -9.92 6.88 -5.46
C LYS A 17 -8.45 6.47 -5.34
N VAL A 18 -8.19 5.40 -4.60
CA VAL A 18 -6.86 4.82 -4.40
C VAL A 18 -6.76 3.52 -5.20
N THR A 19 -5.66 3.37 -5.95
CA THR A 19 -5.31 2.13 -6.65
C THR A 19 -4.09 1.53 -5.98
N TYR A 20 -4.14 0.23 -5.66
CA TYR A 20 -3.02 -0.51 -5.09
C TYR A 20 -2.81 -1.85 -5.80
N ASP A 21 -1.61 -2.42 -5.71
CA ASP A 21 -1.27 -3.75 -6.20
C ASP A 21 -1.50 -4.79 -5.08
N SER A 22 -2.60 -5.54 -5.18
CA SER A 22 -2.93 -6.60 -4.21
C SER A 22 -1.82 -7.66 -4.12
N SER A 23 -1.10 -7.93 -5.22
CA SER A 23 -0.01 -8.90 -5.19
C SER A 23 1.20 -8.43 -4.37
N GLU A 24 1.42 -7.11 -4.26
CA GLU A 24 2.44 -6.53 -3.39
C GLU A 24 1.99 -6.54 -1.92
N VAL A 25 0.69 -6.39 -1.63
CA VAL A 25 0.16 -6.53 -0.27
C VAL A 25 0.45 -7.93 0.29
N HIS A 26 0.33 -8.99 -0.51
CA HIS A 26 0.66 -10.37 -0.07
C HIS A 26 2.14 -10.75 -0.29
N SER A 27 2.97 -9.83 -0.77
CA SER A 27 4.38 -10.10 -1.05
C SER A 27 5.19 -10.18 0.25
N TRP A 28 5.89 -11.30 0.48
CA TRP A 28 6.80 -11.46 1.61
C TRP A 28 7.82 -10.32 1.73
N LYS A 29 8.36 -9.86 0.59
CA LYS A 29 9.35 -8.76 0.58
C LYS A 29 8.75 -7.45 1.06
N THR A 30 7.50 -7.20 0.74
CA THR A 30 6.77 -5.97 1.09
C THR A 30 6.34 -6.03 2.53
N GLN A 31 5.74 -7.13 2.97
CA GLN A 31 5.39 -7.36 4.38
C GLN A 31 6.59 -7.27 5.32
N ARG A 32 7.72 -7.88 4.94
CA ARG A 32 8.96 -7.76 5.72
C ARG A 32 9.45 -6.30 5.82
N ALA A 33 9.34 -5.53 4.74
CA ALA A 33 9.76 -4.13 4.73
C ALA A 33 8.84 -3.24 5.58
N LEU A 34 7.51 -3.45 5.50
CA LEU A 34 6.52 -2.78 6.33
C LEU A 34 6.77 -3.07 7.82
N ALA A 35 7.02 -4.33 8.18
CA ALA A 35 7.30 -4.75 9.56
C ALA A 35 8.63 -4.22 10.11
N SER A 36 9.61 -3.94 9.25
CA SER A 36 10.91 -3.38 9.65
C SER A 36 10.96 -1.85 9.67
N GLY A 37 9.83 -1.16 9.46
CA GLY A 37 9.81 0.27 9.18
C GLY A 37 10.38 1.16 10.27
N GLU A 38 10.33 0.73 11.54
CA GLU A 38 10.93 1.46 12.66
C GLU A 38 12.47 1.56 12.55
N HIS A 39 13.11 0.55 11.95
CA HIS A 39 14.57 0.48 11.81
C HIS A 39 15.08 0.95 10.45
N ASP A 40 14.20 0.99 9.43
CA ASP A 40 14.54 1.39 8.07
C ASP A 40 13.37 2.15 7.41
N PRO A 41 13.24 3.47 7.68
CA PRO A 41 12.17 4.30 7.14
C PRO A 41 12.19 4.40 5.62
N TYR A 42 13.37 4.32 5.00
CA TYR A 42 13.51 4.40 3.54
C TYR A 42 12.87 3.18 2.88
N ARG A 43 13.17 2.00 3.41
CA ARG A 43 12.61 0.73 2.93
C ARG A 43 11.11 0.61 3.19
N LEU A 44 10.61 1.24 4.25
CA LEU A 44 9.18 1.39 4.50
C LEU A 44 8.52 2.20 3.37
N CYS A 45 9.07 3.37 3.03
CA CYS A 45 8.55 4.20 1.94
C CYS A 45 8.56 3.44 0.59
N GLU A 46 9.65 2.73 0.26
CA GLU A 46 9.70 1.90 -0.96
C GLU A 46 8.67 0.76 -0.96
N ALA A 47 8.29 0.23 0.21
CA ALA A 47 7.26 -0.79 0.30
C ALA A 47 5.86 -0.20 0.08
N ILE A 48 5.58 0.95 0.67
CA ILE A 48 4.33 1.69 0.48
C ILE A 48 4.19 2.08 -1.00
N ASP A 49 5.25 2.59 -1.61
CA ASP A 49 5.22 3.00 -3.01
C ASP A 49 4.99 1.82 -3.97
N ARG A 50 5.58 0.64 -3.68
CA ARG A 50 5.27 -0.58 -4.43
C ARG A 50 3.80 -0.98 -4.30
N VAL A 51 3.23 -0.91 -3.11
CA VAL A 51 1.78 -1.18 -2.90
C VAL A 51 0.94 -0.18 -3.68
N LEU A 52 1.31 1.11 -3.67
CA LEU A 52 0.59 2.19 -4.35
C LEU A 52 1.02 2.39 -5.82
N CYS A 53 1.66 1.39 -6.44
CA CYS A 53 2.02 1.39 -7.85
C CYS A 53 2.92 2.58 -8.30
N GLY A 54 3.77 3.11 -7.42
CA GLY A 54 4.60 4.28 -7.74
C GLY A 54 3.92 5.63 -7.50
N CYS A 55 2.75 5.64 -6.86
CA CYS A 55 1.93 6.83 -6.64
C CYS A 55 1.83 7.21 -5.16
N ALA A 56 2.79 6.84 -4.30
CA ALA A 56 2.70 7.13 -2.87
C ALA A 56 2.57 8.63 -2.58
N ASP A 57 3.37 9.48 -3.24
CA ASP A 57 3.34 10.93 -3.02
C ASP A 57 2.01 11.54 -3.48
N ASP A 58 1.52 11.19 -4.68
CA ASP A 58 0.23 11.65 -5.21
C ASP A 58 -0.96 11.25 -4.32
N VAL A 59 -0.87 10.08 -3.69
CA VAL A 59 -1.90 9.60 -2.76
C VAL A 59 -1.78 10.32 -1.42
N ALA A 60 -0.56 10.49 -0.90
CA ALA A 60 -0.30 11.23 0.33
C ALA A 60 -0.89 12.64 0.24
N ASP A 61 -0.62 13.39 -0.83
CA ASP A 61 -1.15 14.74 -1.04
C ASP A 61 -2.69 14.80 -1.01
N LYS A 62 -3.36 13.76 -1.52
CA LYS A 62 -4.84 13.70 -1.57
C LYS A 62 -5.47 13.34 -0.23
N ILE A 63 -4.76 12.60 0.62
CA ILE A 63 -5.29 12.14 1.92
C ILE A 63 -4.80 13.00 3.10
N GLY A 64 -4.12 14.12 2.83
CA GLY A 64 -3.73 15.10 3.84
C GLY A 64 -2.22 15.19 4.13
N GLY A 65 -1.39 14.40 3.45
CA GLY A 65 0.07 14.56 3.43
C GLY A 65 0.79 14.18 4.72
N THR A 66 0.13 13.44 5.63
CA THR A 66 0.72 13.03 6.92
C THR A 66 1.09 11.55 6.93
N ILE A 67 2.09 11.21 7.74
CA ILE A 67 2.49 9.81 7.97
C ILE A 67 1.32 9.02 8.59
N ASP A 68 0.57 9.65 9.51
CA ASP A 68 -0.60 9.02 10.14
C ASP A 68 -1.68 8.67 9.10
N ALA A 69 -2.01 9.59 8.19
CA ALA A 69 -2.98 9.32 7.13
C ALA A 69 -2.53 8.20 6.18
N MET A 70 -1.23 8.14 5.87
CA MET A 70 -0.67 7.04 5.08
C MET A 70 -0.71 5.71 5.84
N GLY A 71 -0.47 5.73 7.17
CA GLY A 71 -0.61 4.58 8.04
C GLY A 71 -2.04 4.03 8.04
N ASP A 72 -3.02 4.92 8.22
CA ASP A 72 -4.46 4.57 8.20
C ASP A 72 -4.89 4.00 6.84
N LEU A 73 -4.39 4.57 5.73
CA LEU A 73 -4.63 4.03 4.39
C LEU A 73 -4.07 2.61 4.24
N MET A 74 -2.84 2.37 4.69
CA MET A 74 -2.19 1.06 4.59
C MET A 74 -2.89 0.00 5.46
N ALA A 75 -3.41 0.41 6.63
CA ALA A 75 -4.26 -0.43 7.47
C ALA A 75 -5.56 -0.81 6.74
N ALA A 76 -6.26 0.17 6.16
CA ALA A 76 -7.50 -0.06 5.40
C ALA A 76 -7.29 -0.99 4.20
N ILE A 77 -6.17 -0.84 3.46
CA ILE A 77 -5.80 -1.76 2.37
C ILE A 77 -5.61 -3.19 2.92
N SER A 78 -4.91 -3.33 4.05
CA SER A 78 -4.65 -4.65 4.65
C SER A 78 -5.92 -5.32 5.16
N GLU A 79 -6.82 -4.59 5.82
CA GLU A 79 -8.11 -5.08 6.30
C GLU A 79 -9.01 -5.54 5.15
N ARG A 80 -9.01 -4.77 4.05
CA ARG A 80 -9.78 -5.12 2.85
C ARG A 80 -9.30 -6.41 2.19
N GLU A 81 -7.98 -6.59 2.09
CA GLU A 81 -7.38 -7.81 1.55
C GLU A 81 -7.55 -9.02 2.48
N GLY A 82 -7.61 -8.80 3.81
CA GLY A 82 -7.98 -9.81 4.79
C GLY A 82 -9.44 -10.22 4.71
N SER A 83 -10.34 -9.25 4.53
CA SER A 83 -11.80 -9.46 4.44
C SER A 83 -12.23 -10.09 3.11
N ALA A 84 -11.51 -9.84 2.01
CA ALA A 84 -11.80 -10.43 0.69
C ALA A 84 -11.59 -11.97 0.63
N LYS A 85 -11.00 -12.56 1.67
CA LYS A 85 -10.70 -14.01 1.74
C LYS A 85 -11.70 -14.80 2.60
N ASN A 86 -12.74 -14.16 3.16
CA ASN A 86 -13.73 -14.80 4.05
C ASN A 86 -15.14 -14.81 3.46
#